data_AF-X6C217-F1
#
_entry.id   AF-X6C217-F1
#
_cell.length_a   1.000
_cell.length_b   1.000
_cell.length_c   1.000
_cell.angle_alpha   90.00
_cell.angle_beta   90.00
_cell.angle_gamma   90.00
#
_symmetry.space_group_name_H-M   'P 1'
#
loop_
_entity.id
_entity.type
_entity.pdbx_description
1 polymer ?
#
loop_
_entity_poly.entity_id
_entity_poly.type
_entity_poly.pdbx_seq_one_letter_code
_entity_poly.pdbx_strand_id
1 'polypeptide(L)' 'MSKIPSNEITTREQALQYATLPVTVFGRVFLDLSRNASYAAAARGDIKTLKMGRLRRVPVAQEAKRLGLLQGESA' A
#
# COMPACT_ATOMS: atom_id res chain seq x y z
N MET A 1 -21.08 -3.59 2.53
CA MET A 1 -19.60 -3.62 2.42
C MET A 1 -19.15 -2.46 1.55
N SER A 2 -18.59 -1.40 2.16
CA SER A 2 -18.08 -0.24 1.41
C SER A 2 -16.96 -0.69 0.47
N LYS A 3 -17.19 -0.62 -0.84
CA LYS A 3 -16.13 -0.76 -1.85
C LYS A 3 -15.18 0.39 -1.60
N ILE A 4 -14.03 0.13 -0.98
CA ILE A 4 -12.98 1.15 -0.81
C ILE A 4 -12.70 1.77 -2.19
N PRO A 5 -13.07 3.04 -2.43
CA PRO A 5 -12.88 3.66 -3.73
C PRO A 5 -11.39 3.87 -3.92
N SER A 6 -10.78 3.04 -4.76
CA SER A 6 -9.34 3.09 -5.03
C SER A 6 -8.89 4.41 -5.66
N ASN A 7 -9.83 5.24 -6.14
CA ASN A 7 -9.60 6.55 -6.74
C ASN A 7 -9.59 7.72 -5.74
N GLU A 8 -10.06 7.55 -4.50
CA GLU A 8 -10.16 8.68 -3.55
C GLU A 8 -8.99 8.74 -2.58
N ILE A 9 -8.39 7.60 -2.24
CA ILE A 9 -7.28 7.53 -1.29
C ILE A 9 -6.01 8.07 -1.95
N THR A 10 -5.61 9.27 -1.53
CA THR A 10 -4.46 9.98 -2.13
C THR A 10 -3.42 10.38 -1.08
N THR A 11 -3.81 10.50 0.20
CA THR A 11 -2.88 10.87 1.28
C THR A 11 -2.51 9.69 2.17
N ARG A 12 -1.34 9.77 2.82
CA ARG A 12 -0.86 8.74 3.76
C ARG A 12 -1.76 8.60 4.99
N GLU A 13 -2.33 9.70 5.46
CA GLU A 13 -3.24 9.72 6.61
C GLU A 13 -4.52 8.95 6.32
N GLN A 14 -5.15 9.19 5.17
CA GLN A 14 -6.28 8.39 4.68
C GLN A 14 -5.85 6.93 4.49
N ALA A 15 -4.63 6.76 3.97
CA ALA A 15 -3.83 5.54 3.93
C ALA A 15 -4.05 4.61 5.13
N LEU A 16 -3.71 5.18 6.28
CA LEU A 16 -3.56 4.50 7.56
C LEU A 16 -4.88 4.18 8.26
N GLN A 17 -6.00 4.77 7.82
CA GLN A 17 -7.33 4.45 8.35
C GLN A 17 -7.81 3.05 7.95
N TYR A 18 -7.20 2.46 6.91
CA TYR A 18 -7.59 1.15 6.39
C TYR A 18 -6.62 0.06 6.84
N ALA A 19 -7.18 -1.08 7.25
CA ALA A 19 -6.38 -2.26 7.57
C ALA A 19 -5.65 -2.82 6.33
N THR A 20 -6.30 -2.83 5.17
CA THR A 20 -5.71 -3.32 3.92
C THR A 20 -6.06 -2.44 2.72
N LEU A 21 -5.11 -2.34 1.78
CA LEU A 21 -5.29 -1.58 0.54
C LEU A 21 -4.89 -2.38 -0.70
N PRO A 22 -5.39 -2.04 -1.89
CA PRO A 22 -4.84 -2.53 -3.14
C PRO A 22 -3.36 -2.15 -3.27
N VAL A 23 -2.57 -3.01 -3.90
CA VAL A 23 -1.12 -2.78 -4.11
C VAL A 23 -0.82 -1.46 -4.80
N THR A 24 -1.68 -1.05 -5.73
CA THR A 24 -1.51 0.17 -6.53
C THR A 24 -1.76 1.44 -5.70
N VAL A 25 -2.69 1.38 -4.75
CA VAL A 25 -2.97 2.51 -3.85
C VAL A 25 -1.83 2.66 -2.87
N PHE A 26 -1.36 1.56 -2.28
CA PHE A 26 -0.20 1.59 -1.38
C PHE A 26 1.05 2.13 -2.08
N GLY A 27 1.38 1.59 -3.27
CA GLY A 27 2.54 2.03 -4.03
C GLY A 27 2.49 3.53 -4.40
N ARG A 28 1.32 4.04 -4.80
CA ARG A 28 1.13 5.47 -5.08
C ARG A 28 1.31 6.34 -3.83
N VAL A 29 0.62 6.00 -2.74
CA VAL A 29 0.54 6.86 -1.54
C VAL A 29 1.82 6.84 -0.69
N PHE A 30 2.47 5.68 -0.59
CA PHE A 30 3.61 5.49 0.30
C PHE A 30 4.96 5.57 -0.42
N LEU A 31 5.02 5.17 -1.70
CA LEU A 31 6.27 4.96 -2.43
C LEU A 31 6.37 5.76 -3.74
N ASP A 32 5.38 6.60 -4.04
CA ASP A 32 5.28 7.37 -5.30
C ASP A 32 5.44 6.51 -6.58
N LEU A 33 4.91 5.28 -6.53
CA LEU A 33 4.99 4.34 -7.64
C LEU A 33 3.77 4.42 -8.55
N SER A 34 4.03 4.28 -9.86
CA SER A 34 2.98 4.04 -10.85
C SER A 34 2.32 2.67 -10.64
N ARG A 35 1.17 2.45 -11.29
CA ARG A 35 0.42 1.17 -11.21
C ARG A 35 1.30 -0.04 -11.52
N ASN A 36 2.04 0.01 -12.63
CA ASN A 36 2.86 -1.12 -13.08
C ASN A 36 4.08 -1.33 -12.17
N ALA A 37 4.71 -0.23 -11.74
CA ALA A 37 5.81 -0.29 -10.78
C ALA A 37 5.37 -0.90 -9.43
N SER A 38 4.15 -0.59 -8.97
CA SER A 38 3.57 -1.16 -7.76
C SER A 38 3.38 -2.69 -7.88
N TYR A 39 2.88 -3.17 -9.02
CA TYR A 39 2.76 -4.62 -9.26
C TYR A 39 4.12 -5.30 -9.39
N ALA A 40 5.09 -4.65 -10.05
CA ALA A 40 6.45 -5.18 -10.18
C ALA A 40 7.14 -5.30 -8.83
N ALA A 41 7.08 -4.27 -7.99
CA ALA A 41 7.60 -4.30 -6.62
C ALA A 41 6.94 -5.40 -5.78
N ALA A 42 5.62 -5.59 -5.92
CA ALA A 42 4.91 -6.67 -5.25
C ALA A 42 5.27 -8.07 -5.79
N ALA A 43 5.62 -8.19 -7.07
CA ALA A 43 6.07 -9.45 -7.67
C ALA A 43 7.50 -9.81 -7.22
N ARG A 44 8.38 -8.83 -7.04
CA ARG A 44 9.74 -9.00 -6.50
C ARG A 44 9.76 -9.28 -5.00
N GLY A 45 8.70 -8.91 -4.29
CA GLY A 45 8.60 -9.06 -2.83
C GLY A 45 9.04 -7.82 -2.05
N ASP A 46 9.35 -6.72 -2.76
CA ASP A 46 9.66 -5.40 -2.19
C ASP A 46 8.46 -4.83 -1.43
N ILE A 47 7.24 -5.13 -1.90
CA ILE A 47 5.97 -4.85 -1.21
C ILE A 47 5.36 -6.19 -0.79
N LYS A 48 5.21 -6.43 0.52
CA LYS A 48 4.54 -7.63 1.02
C LYS A 48 3.04 -7.53 0.77
N THR A 49 2.49 -8.58 0.16
CA THR A 49 1.07 -8.66 -0.18
C THR A 49 0.42 -9.92 0.38
N LEU A 50 -0.84 -9.78 0.76
CA LEU A 50 -1.78 -10.85 1.01
C LEU A 50 -2.50 -11.17 -0.31
N LYS A 51 -2.46 -12.44 -0.71
CA LYS A 51 -3.19 -12.94 -1.87
C LYS A 51 -4.50 -13.55 -1.42
N MET A 52 -5.62 -12.92 -1.77
CA MET A 52 -6.97 -13.38 -1.48
C MET A 52 -7.65 -13.72 -2.81
N GLY A 53 -7.44 -14.96 -3.28
CA GLY A 53 -7.84 -15.37 -4.62
C GLY A 53 -7.15 -14.54 -5.70
N ARG A 54 -7.93 -13.78 -6.47
CA ARG A 54 -7.44 -12.86 -7.52
C ARG A 54 -6.99 -11.50 -6.97
N LEU A 55 -7.31 -11.18 -5.72
CA LEU A 55 -6.99 -9.88 -5.12
C LEU A 55 -5.59 -9.91 -4.49
N ARG A 56 -4.80 -8.87 -4.76
CA ARG A 56 -3.55 -8.57 -4.04
C ARG A 56 -3.77 -7.36 -3.14
N ARG A 57 -3.65 -7.56 -1.84
CA ARG A 57 -3.85 -6.55 -0.80
C ARG A 57 -2.57 -6.35 0.01
N VAL A 58 -2.31 -5.14 0.47
CA VAL A 58 -1.19 -4.79 1.35
C VAL A 58 -1.73 -4.55 2.75
N PRO A 59 -1.19 -5.19 3.80
CA PRO A 59 -1.51 -4.85 5.19
C PRO A 59 -0.82 -3.53 5.54
N VAL A 60 -1.59 -2.43 5.65
CA VAL A 60 -1.03 -1.07 5.64
C VAL A 60 -0.12 -0.81 6.83
N ALA A 61 -0.61 -1.02 8.05
CA ALA A 61 0.15 -0.71 9.27
C ALA A 61 1.45 -1.53 9.38
N GLN A 62 1.37 -2.84 9.10
CA GLN A 62 2.52 -3.73 9.17
C GLN A 62 3.56 -3.38 8.09
N GLU A 63 3.11 -3.13 6.86
CA GLU A 63 4.02 -2.86 5.75
C GLU A 63 4.64 -1.47 5.83
N ALA A 64 3.84 -0.45 6.19
CA ALA A 64 4.37 0.89 6.43
C ALA A 64 5.41 0.88 7.57
N LYS A 65 5.18 0.11 8.64
CA LYS A 65 6.17 -0.09 9.71
C LYS A 65 7.44 -0.76 9.20
N ARG A 66 7.31 -1.85 8.42
CA ARG A 66 8.44 -2.60 7.87
C ARG A 66 9.32 -1.74 6.97
N LEU A 67 8.71 -0.83 6.22
CA LEU A 67 9.39 0.07 5.30
C LEU A 67 9.87 1.38 5.97
N GLY A 68 9.69 1.54 7.29
CA GLY A 68 10.10 2.77 8.00
C GLY A 68 9.29 4.01 7.62
N LEU A 69 8.06 3.84 7.14
CA LEU A 69 7.22 4.92 6.61
C LEU A 69 6.27 5.54 7.64
N LEU A 70 6.28 5.03 8.88
CA LEU A 70 5.51 5.55 10.00
C LEU A 70 6.38 6.55 10.78
N GLN A 71 6.34 7.81 10.35
CA GLN A 71 6.95 9.01 10.97
C GLN A 71 8.49 9.10 11.00
N GLY A 72 9.02 10.23 10.49
CA GLY A 72 10.00 11.03 11.23
C GLY A 72 11.46 10.61 11.30
N GLU A 73 11.90 9.50 10.71
CA GLU A 73 13.35 9.21 10.62
C GLU A 73 13.96 9.94 9.42
N SER A 74 14.19 11.24 9.62
CA SER A 74 15.30 11.93 9.00
C SER A 74 16.58 11.19 9.35
N ALA A 75 17.13 10.46 8.38
CA ALA A 75 18.56 10.21 8.30
C ALA A 75 19.23 11.35 7.53
#